data_AF-A0A814TN52-F1
#
_entry.id   AF-A0A814TN52-F1
#
_cell.length_a   1.000
_cell.length_b   1.000
_cell.length_c   1.000
_cell.angle_alpha   90.00
_cell.angle_beta   90.00
_cell.angle_gamma   90.00
#
_symmetry.space_group_name_H-M   'P 1'
#
loop_
_entity.id
_entity.type
_entity.pdbx_description
1 polymer ?
#
loop_
_entity_poly.entity_id
_entity_poly.type
_entity_poly.pdbx_seq_one_letter_code
_entity_poly.pdbx_strand_id
1 'polypeptide(L)'
;MPYLNNAGCYHSAATILSLPQISKETKIKIERMDFSDPQAGKSVCDRYAAVIKAHIRRYLNEKHNVTNASEFIEACHSYDGVKGVQAFECKLLSTKDTSTLSIPKITTINNFGFEKASRALML
;
A
#
# COMPACT_ATOMS: atom_id res chain seq x y z
N MET A 1 5.32 -5.62 17.33
CA MET A 1 4.11 -6.02 16.59
C MET A 1 4.20 -5.45 15.19
N PRO A 2 4.09 -6.25 14.12
CA PRO A 2 4.08 -5.72 12.76
C PRO A 2 2.81 -4.89 12.55
N TYR A 3 2.98 -3.63 12.16
CA TYR A 3 1.90 -2.67 11.91
C TYR A 3 1.38 -2.87 10.47
N LEU A 4 0.46 -3.81 10.25
CA LEU A 4 -0.12 -4.05 8.92
C LEU A 4 -1.49 -3.37 8.81
N ASN A 5 -1.83 -2.94 7.60
CA ASN A 5 -3.09 -2.27 7.30
C ASN A 5 -4.19 -3.33 7.08
N ASN A 6 -5.37 -3.15 7.71
CA ASN A 6 -6.52 -4.06 7.57
C ASN A 6 -7.56 -3.57 6.53
N ALA A 7 -7.18 -2.64 5.65
CA ALA A 7 -8.08 -2.14 4.63
C ALA A 7 -8.70 -3.28 3.81
N GLY A 8 -9.97 -3.12 3.42
CA GLY A 8 -10.75 -4.12 2.67
C GLY A 8 -10.06 -4.63 1.39
N CYS A 9 -9.17 -3.84 0.79
CA CYS A 9 -8.38 -4.24 -0.38
C CYS A 9 -7.43 -5.42 -0.11
N TYR A 10 -7.02 -5.67 1.14
CA TYR A 10 -6.20 -6.83 1.48
C TYR A 10 -7.02 -8.12 1.63
N HIS A 11 -8.33 -8.02 1.77
CA HIS A 11 -9.25 -9.16 1.95
C HIS A 11 -9.73 -9.79 0.63
N SER A 12 -9.12 -9.43 -0.50
CA SER A 12 -9.54 -9.95 -1.80
C SER A 12 -8.88 -11.29 -2.11
N ALA A 13 -9.62 -12.19 -2.77
CA ALA A 13 -9.06 -13.44 -3.30
C ALA A 13 -7.88 -13.15 -4.25
N ALA A 14 -7.93 -12.07 -5.03
CA ALA A 14 -6.84 -11.65 -5.91
C ALA A 14 -5.54 -11.36 -5.14
N THR A 15 -5.64 -10.76 -3.94
CA THR A 15 -4.48 -10.48 -3.07
C THR A 15 -3.86 -11.78 -2.56
N ILE A 16 -4.67 -12.74 -2.13
CA ILE A 16 -4.19 -14.04 -1.64
C ILE A 16 -3.56 -14.85 -2.78
N LEU A 17 -4.23 -14.86 -3.94
CA LEU A 17 -3.81 -15.64 -5.10
C LEU A 17 -2.54 -15.09 -5.78
N SER A 18 -2.19 -13.82 -5.55
CA SER A 18 -0.95 -13.23 -6.08
C SER A 18 0.31 -13.53 -5.24
N LEU A 19 0.17 -14.04 -4.01
CA LEU A 19 1.31 -14.34 -3.12
C LEU A 19 2.39 -15.25 -3.74
N PRO A 20 2.08 -16.32 -4.50
CA PRO A 20 3.10 -17.12 -5.16
C PRO A 20 3.90 -16.34 -6.20
N GLN A 21 3.22 -15.48 -6.98
CA GLN A 21 3.86 -14.64 -7.98
C GLN A 21 4.77 -13.61 -7.32
N ILE A 22 4.30 -12.94 -6.27
CA ILE A 22 5.11 -12.00 -5.48
C ILE A 22 6.34 -12.72 -4.93
N SER A 23 6.18 -13.92 -4.37
CA SER A 23 7.29 -14.71 -3.83
C SER A 23 8.33 -15.04 -4.91
N LYS A 24 7.87 -15.36 -6.13
CA LYS A 24 8.73 -15.68 -7.27
C LYS A 24 9.50 -14.45 -7.77
N GLU A 25 8.83 -13.32 -7.92
CA GLU A 25 9.43 -12.08 -8.45
C GLU A 25 10.42 -11.46 -7.46
N THR A 26 10.07 -11.45 -6.17
CA THR A 26 10.91 -10.90 -5.11
C THR A 26 12.00 -11.87 -4.63
N LYS A 27 11.87 -13.17 -4.94
CA LYS A 27 12.66 -14.27 -4.36
C LYS A 27 12.54 -14.38 -2.83
N ILE A 28 11.50 -13.77 -2.26
CA ILE A 28 11.20 -13.83 -0.82
C ILE A 28 10.13 -14.89 -0.62
N LYS A 29 10.37 -15.86 0.26
CA LYS A 29 9.37 -16.86 0.62
C LYS A 29 8.35 -16.25 1.58
N ILE A 30 7.10 -16.14 1.14
CA ILE A 30 5.98 -15.74 2.01
C ILE A 30 5.49 -16.97 2.77
N GLU A 31 5.73 -17.02 4.08
CA GLU A 31 5.29 -18.13 4.94
C GLU A 31 3.83 -17.98 5.39
N ARG A 32 3.39 -16.74 5.63
CA ARG A 32 2.06 -16.44 6.17
C ARG A 32 1.63 -15.03 5.78
N MET A 33 0.35 -14.87 5.47
CA MET A 33 -0.32 -13.57 5.32
C MET A 33 -1.37 -13.44 6.41
N ASP A 34 -1.19 -12.46 7.29
CA ASP A 34 -2.08 -12.19 8.42
C ASP A 34 -2.80 -10.87 8.27
N PHE A 35 -4.04 -10.83 8.73
CA PHE A 35 -4.83 -9.61 8.85
C PHE A 35 -4.60 -8.98 10.21
N SER A 36 -4.33 -7.67 10.23
CA SER A 36 -4.15 -6.93 11.48
C SER A 36 -5.46 -6.50 12.11
N ASP A 37 -5.40 -6.17 13.40
CA ASP A 37 -6.46 -5.48 14.12
C ASP A 37 -6.80 -4.15 13.40
N PRO A 38 -8.08 -3.84 13.13
CA PRO A 38 -8.54 -2.70 12.33
C PRO A 38 -7.94 -1.32 12.65
N GLN A 39 -7.34 -1.10 13.83
CA GLN A 39 -6.83 0.22 14.22
C GLN A 39 -5.35 0.26 14.65
N ALA A 40 -4.69 -0.89 14.86
CA ALA A 40 -3.40 -0.91 15.57
C ALA A 40 -2.18 -0.41 14.76
N GLY A 41 -2.31 -0.23 13.43
CA GLY A 41 -1.17 0.07 12.54
C GLY A 41 -1.12 1.47 11.91
N LYS A 42 -2.18 2.26 12.02
CA LYS A 42 -2.36 3.46 11.18
C LYS A 42 -1.47 4.65 11.59
N SER A 43 -1.24 4.80 12.89
CA SER A 43 -0.59 5.98 13.48
C SER A 43 0.88 6.18 13.06
N VAL A 44 1.58 5.12 12.67
CA VAL A 44 2.97 5.21 12.19
C VAL A 44 3.01 5.69 10.74
N CYS A 45 2.18 5.09 9.86
CA CYS A 45 2.08 5.52 8.47
C CYS A 45 1.59 6.98 8.36
N ASP A 46 0.57 7.35 9.13
CA ASP A 46 0.05 8.73 9.16
C ASP A 46 1.12 9.72 9.62
N ARG A 47 1.99 9.32 10.55
CA ARG A 47 3.13 10.13 11.00
C ARG A 47 4.13 10.38 9.88
N TYR A 48 4.54 9.32 9.16
CA TYR A 48 5.45 9.49 8.02
C TYR A 48 4.81 10.33 6.91
N ALA A 49 3.54 10.13 6.61
CA ALA A 49 2.80 10.95 5.64
C ALA A 49 2.77 12.44 6.05
N ALA A 50 2.55 12.74 7.34
CA ALA A 50 2.60 14.10 7.85
C ALA A 50 4.00 14.73 7.72
N VAL A 51 5.06 13.97 7.99
CA VAL A 51 6.45 14.43 7.82
C VAL A 51 6.76 14.74 6.36
N ILE A 52 6.41 13.85 5.43
CA ILE A 52 6.59 14.06 3.99
C ILE A 52 5.80 15.30 3.53
N LYS A 53 4.55 15.44 3.98
CA LYS A 53 3.72 16.61 3.65
C LYS A 53 4.35 17.92 4.12
N ALA A 54 4.92 17.95 5.32
CA ALA A 54 5.61 19.13 5.85
C ALA A 54 6.89 19.44 5.05
N HIS A 55 7.66 18.41 4.69
CA HIS A 55 8.86 18.53 3.87
C HIS A 55 8.55 19.12 2.48
N ILE A 56 7.54 18.58 1.79
CA ILE A 56 7.07 19.09 0.50
C ILE A 56 6.54 20.52 0.62
N ARG A 57 5.84 20.84 1.71
CA ARG A 57 5.34 22.21 1.96
C ARG A 57 6.49 23.21 2.08
N ARG A 58 7.61 22.84 2.71
CA ARG A 58 8.81 23.67 2.73
C ARG A 58 9.34 23.89 1.31
N TYR A 59 9.48 22.83 0.53
CA TYR A 59 9.93 22.91 -0.87
C TYR A 59 9.06 23.86 -1.71
N LEU A 60 7.73 23.78 -1.58
CA LEU A 60 6.77 24.69 -2.21
C LEU A 60 6.93 26.16 -1.77
N ASN A 61 7.15 26.40 -0.47
CA ASN A 61 7.32 27.75 0.06
C ASN A 61 8.60 28.44 -0.47
N GLU A 62 9.57 27.65 -0.93
CA GLU A 62 10.80 28.14 -1.58
C GLU A 62 10.58 28.45 -3.09
N LYS A 63 9.32 28.49 -3.55
CA LYS A 63 8.87 28.79 -4.92
C LYS A 63 9.13 27.67 -5.94
N HIS A 64 9.36 26.44 -5.49
CA HIS A 64 9.39 25.28 -6.37
C HIS A 64 7.97 24.79 -6.70
N ASN A 65 7.84 24.02 -7.78
CA ASN A 65 6.58 23.41 -8.21
C ASN A 65 6.52 21.94 -7.82
N VAL A 66 5.32 21.47 -7.47
CA VAL A 66 5.00 20.05 -7.21
C VAL A 66 3.64 19.71 -7.81
N THR A 67 3.58 19.71 -9.15
CA THR A 67 2.36 19.58 -9.95
C THR A 67 2.24 18.24 -10.65
N ASN A 68 3.35 17.50 -10.78
CA ASN A 68 3.41 16.18 -11.39
C ASN A 68 4.20 15.18 -10.52
N ALA A 69 4.15 13.90 -10.89
CA ALA A 69 4.77 12.82 -10.12
C ALA A 69 6.30 12.94 -10.02
N SER A 70 6.95 13.35 -11.10
CA SER A 70 8.41 13.57 -11.12
C SER A 70 8.82 14.67 -10.15
N GLU A 71 8.14 15.83 -10.20
CA GLU A 71 8.37 16.95 -9.28
C GLU A 71 8.09 16.55 -7.82
N PHE A 72 7.10 15.69 -7.58
CA PHE A 72 6.80 15.18 -6.24
C PHE A 72 7.93 14.30 -5.70
N ILE A 73 8.50 13.44 -6.54
CA ILE A 73 9.62 12.58 -6.14
C ILE A 73 10.86 13.42 -5.88
N GLU A 74 11.15 14.38 -6.74
CA GLU A 74 12.23 15.35 -6.54
C GLU A 74 12.07 16.09 -5.21
N ALA A 75 10.87 16.60 -4.94
CA ALA A 75 10.56 17.25 -3.66
C ALA A 75 10.75 16.31 -2.47
N CYS A 76 10.41 15.02 -2.58
CA CYS A 76 10.61 14.05 -1.49
C CYS A 76 12.09 13.74 -1.21
N HIS A 77 12.96 13.88 -2.21
CA HIS A 77 14.40 13.58 -2.13
C HIS A 77 15.25 14.85 -1.91
N SER A 78 14.64 16.03 -1.91
CA SER A 78 15.30 17.31 -1.62
C SER A 78 15.85 17.39 -0.19
N TYR A 79 16.87 18.22 0.05
CA TYR A 79 17.51 18.41 1.38
C TYR A 79 17.91 17.09 2.08
N ASP A 80 18.54 16.17 1.34
CA ASP A 80 18.90 14.81 1.78
C ASP A 80 17.70 13.89 2.10
N GLY A 81 16.50 14.31 1.72
CA GLY A 81 15.26 13.56 1.85
C GLY A 81 14.74 13.44 3.28
N VAL A 82 13.71 12.60 3.46
CA VAL A 82 13.13 12.27 4.77
C VAL A 82 13.67 10.93 5.25
N LYS A 83 14.28 10.90 6.42
CA LYS A 83 14.84 9.67 7.01
C LYS A 83 13.78 8.56 7.10
N GLY A 84 14.09 7.40 6.51
CA GLY A 84 13.22 6.22 6.52
C GLY A 84 12.08 6.28 5.49
N VAL A 85 12.12 7.22 4.56
CA VAL A 85 11.16 7.33 3.45
C VAL A 85 11.91 7.19 2.14
N GLN A 86 11.30 6.46 1.20
CA GLN A 86 11.74 6.42 -0.19
C GLN A 86 10.52 6.55 -1.10
N ALA A 87 10.60 7.46 -2.06
CA ALA A 87 9.53 7.71 -3.04
C ALA A 87 9.97 7.24 -4.43
N PHE A 88 9.06 6.59 -5.15
CA PHE A 88 9.29 6.05 -6.49
C PHE A 88 8.10 6.33 -7.39
N GLU A 89 8.36 6.48 -8.69
CA GLU A 89 7.32 6.52 -9.70
C GLU A 89 7.05 5.10 -10.18
N CYS A 90 5.80 4.65 -10.06
CA CYS A 90 5.37 3.36 -10.58
C CYS A 90 4.46 3.57 -11.79
N LYS A 91 4.90 3.11 -12.96
CA LYS A 91 4.04 3.07 -14.15
C LYS A 91 3.25 1.76 -14.15
N LEU A 92 1.93 1.86 -14.01
CA LEU A 92 1.08 0.69 -14.16
C LEU A 92 1.00 0.32 -15.64
N LEU A 93 1.62 -0.79 -16.02
CA LEU A 93 1.37 -1.39 -17.32
C LEU A 93 -0.02 -2.05 -17.24
N SER A 94 -0.95 -1.61 -18.10
CA SER A 94 -2.25 -2.26 -18.23
C SER A 94 -2.03 -3.60 -18.90
N THR A 95 -1.61 -4.61 -18.13
CA THR A 95 -1.60 -5.98 -18.59
C THR A 95 -3.01 -6.50 -18.40
N LYS A 96 -3.67 -6.85 -19.51
CA LYS A 96 -4.93 -7.62 -19.53
C LYS A 96 -4.71 -9.07 -19.08
N ASP A 97 -3.78 -9.31 -18.15
CA ASP A 97 -3.50 -10.64 -17.66
C ASP A 97 -4.47 -10.92 -16.53
N THR A 98 -5.70 -11.22 -16.95
CA THR A 98 -6.62 -12.09 -16.20
C THR A 98 -6.03 -13.50 -16.21
N SER A 99 -4.77 -13.66 -15.80
CA SER A 99 -4.29 -14.98 -15.44
C SER A 99 -5.15 -15.40 -14.26
N THR A 100 -5.81 -16.54 -14.38
CA THR A 100 -6.48 -17.20 -13.27
C THR A 100 -5.40 -17.56 -12.26
N LEU A 101 -5.06 -16.62 -11.39
CA LEU A 101 -4.09 -16.82 -10.33
C LEU A 101 -4.60 -17.98 -9.49
N SER A 102 -3.84 -19.07 -9.47
CA SER A 102 -4.17 -20.30 -8.77
C SER A 102 -2.97 -20.69 -7.93
N ILE A 103 -3.22 -21.00 -6.67
CA ILE A 103 -2.18 -21.52 -5.78
C ILE A 103 -2.16 -23.03 -5.98
N PRO A 104 -1.03 -23.63 -6.43
CA PRO A 104 -0.94 -25.07 -6.60
C PRO A 104 -1.37 -25.80 -5.33
N LYS A 105 -2.23 -26.81 -5.47
CA LYS A 105 -2.82 -27.63 -4.39
C LYS A 105 -3.92 -26.96 -3.56
N ILE A 106 -4.33 -25.73 -3.86
CA ILE A 106 -5.54 -25.11 -3.27
C ILE A 106 -6.66 -25.15 -4.31
N THR A 107 -7.73 -25.88 -4.00
CA THR A 107 -8.88 -26.08 -4.91
C THR A 107 -10.10 -25.25 -4.54
N THR A 108 -10.24 -24.85 -3.27
CA THR A 108 -11.33 -24.01 -2.78
C THR A 108 -10.79 -23.04 -1.74
N ILE A 109 -11.29 -21.81 -1.79
CA ILE A 109 -11.13 -20.83 -0.70
C ILE A 109 -12.55 -20.56 -0.21
N ASN A 110 -12.82 -20.89 1.05
CA ASN A 110 -14.15 -20.88 1.63
C ASN A 110 -14.20 -19.94 2.85
N ASN A 111 -15.42 -19.66 3.33
CA ASN A 111 -15.70 -18.91 4.56
C ASN A 111 -15.47 -17.38 4.48
N PHE A 112 -15.71 -16.78 3.31
CA PHE A 112 -15.74 -15.33 3.16
C PHE A 112 -17.10 -14.78 3.62
N GLY A 113 -17.09 -13.94 4.66
CA GLY A 113 -18.25 -13.17 5.09
C GLY A 113 -18.14 -11.71 4.64
N PHE A 114 -19.19 -11.19 4.02
CA PHE A 114 -19.28 -9.76 3.68
C PHE A 114 -20.16 -9.06 4.72
N GLU A 115 -19.59 -8.15 5.50
CA GLU A 115 -20.38 -7.20 6.27
C GLU A 115 -20.63 -5.94 5.45
N LYS A 116 -21.91 -5.59 5.30
CA LYS A 116 -22.33 -4.36 4.62
C LYS A 116 -21.83 -3.18 5.46
N ALA A 117 -21.00 -2.30 4.89
CA ALA A 117 -20.56 -1.09 5.59
C ALA A 117 -21.77 -0.23 5.96
N SER A 118 -22.19 -0.30 7.22
CA SER A 118 -23.19 0.60 7.79
C SER A 118 -22.54 1.97 7.96
N ARG A 119 -22.87 2.87 7.04
CA ARG A 119 -22.59 4.30 7.14
C ARG A 119 -23.38 4.82 8.35
N ALA A 120 -22.73 4.99 9.50
CA ALA A 120 -23.29 5.78 10.57
C ALA A 120 -23.26 7.25 10.12
N LEU A 121 -24.40 7.74 9.64
CA LEU A 121 -24.71 9.17 9.66
C LEU A 121 -24.83 9.57 11.14
N MET A 122 -23.82 10.25 11.67
CA MET A 122 -24.00 11.07 12.87
C MET A 122 -24.49 12.44 12.40
N LEU A 123 -25.75 12.72 12.75
CA LEU A 123 -26.29 14.09 12.86
C LEU A 123 -25.61 14.80 14.03
#